data_AF-A0A0D2MNT3-F1
#
_entry.id   AF-A0A0D2MNT3-F1
#
_cell.length_a   1.000
_cell.length_b   1.000
_cell.length_c   1.000
_cell.angle_alpha   90.00
_cell.angle_beta   90.00
_cell.angle_gamma   90.00
#
_symmetry.space_group_name_H-M   'P 1'
#
loop_
_entity.id
_entity.type
_entity.pdbx_description
1 polymer ?
#
loop_
_entity_poly.entity_id
_entity_poly.type
_entity_poly.pdbx_seq_one_letter_code
_entity_poly.pdbx_strand_id
1 'polypeptide(L)'
;MPPALGAVTLAFATGECGAERWAGIEGSSIAAANVQALVTAGKKYVISTGGSAGKFTCGTTAGFIAFVSRYMSANMIGIDWDIEVGQTQAEIDAIVKRTKEAATSYPQLSFSFTIATFGASTTSSNLGITGDAVVKAVLAAGLTNYIINLMVMDYGGPSSSVCTLGSDDQCDMGASAASAANSLNTAYGVPFNRIALTPMIGGNDVVSNVFKLADVTTLSDYASTKGLAGVHFWSFDRDRDCPVGPANATCNSYNQAGTLGFTNAFVSRLGSA
;
A
#
# COMPACT_ATOMS: atom_id res chain seq x y z
N MET A 1 -5.00 3.48 18.62
CA MET A 1 -5.81 3.28 17.40
C MET A 1 -7.29 3.29 17.76
N PRO A 2 -8.17 3.89 16.95
CA PRO A 2 -9.61 3.81 17.14
C PRO A 2 -10.09 2.36 17.27
N PRO A 3 -11.12 2.08 18.10
CA PRO A 3 -11.68 0.73 18.22
C PRO A 3 -12.12 0.14 16.87
N ALA A 4 -12.67 0.98 15.98
CA ALA A 4 -13.19 0.57 14.68
C ALA A 4 -12.13 0.38 13.58
N LEU A 5 -10.86 0.77 13.80
CA LEU A 5 -9.77 0.42 12.86
C LEU A 5 -9.31 -1.02 13.14
N GLY A 6 -9.67 -1.97 12.27
CA GLY A 6 -9.48 -3.41 12.52
C GLY A 6 -8.05 -3.91 12.31
N ALA A 7 -7.35 -3.33 11.34
CA ALA A 7 -5.98 -3.71 10.98
C ALA A 7 -5.03 -2.51 10.80
N VAL A 8 -3.74 -2.78 10.90
CA VAL A 8 -2.65 -1.85 10.53
C VAL A 8 -1.55 -2.55 9.74
N THR A 9 -0.90 -1.80 8.86
CA THR A 9 0.32 -2.26 8.18
C THR A 9 1.53 -1.68 8.90
N LEU A 10 2.42 -2.54 9.39
CA LEU A 10 3.70 -2.12 9.95
C LEU A 10 4.70 -1.93 8.80
N ALA A 11 5.24 -0.72 8.67
CA ALA A 11 6.10 -0.31 7.56
C ALA A 11 7.40 0.36 8.08
N PHE A 12 8.61 0.09 7.57
CA PHE A 12 8.99 -0.95 6.60
C PHE A 12 10.20 -1.76 7.09
N ALA A 13 10.17 -3.07 6.82
CA ALA A 13 11.36 -3.90 6.83
C ALA A 13 12.16 -3.69 5.54
N THR A 14 13.47 -3.43 5.63
CA THR A 14 14.38 -3.31 4.49
C THR A 14 15.57 -4.29 4.61
N GLY A 15 16.28 -4.52 3.52
CA GLY A 15 17.36 -5.49 3.43
C GLY A 15 16.89 -6.90 3.06
N GLU A 16 17.66 -7.91 3.44
CA GLU A 16 17.39 -9.31 3.07
C GLU A 16 16.50 -10.01 4.11
N CYS A 17 15.50 -10.77 3.63
CA CYS A 17 14.60 -11.53 4.49
C CYS A 17 15.34 -12.46 5.47
N GLY A 18 14.96 -12.42 6.75
CA GLY A 18 15.58 -13.18 7.83
C GLY A 18 16.69 -12.40 8.55
N ALA A 19 17.27 -11.38 7.88
CA ALA A 19 18.27 -10.46 8.42
C ALA A 19 17.84 -8.99 8.28
N GLU A 20 16.54 -8.76 8.10
CA GLU A 20 15.96 -7.46 7.79
C GLU A 20 16.10 -6.44 8.94
N ARG A 21 16.09 -5.16 8.57
CA ARG A 21 16.18 -4.02 9.48
C ARG A 21 15.00 -3.08 9.28
N TRP A 22 14.68 -2.32 10.32
CA TRP A 22 13.62 -1.31 10.33
C TRP A 22 14.23 0.02 10.72
N ALA A 23 14.64 0.81 9.73
CA ALA A 23 15.36 2.07 9.94
C ALA A 23 16.55 1.93 10.94
N GLY A 24 17.34 0.85 10.78
CA GLY A 24 18.47 0.51 11.65
C GLY A 24 18.15 -0.40 12.83
N ILE A 25 16.87 -0.57 13.19
CA ILE A 25 16.42 -1.44 14.27
C ILE A 25 16.37 -2.90 13.79
N GLU A 26 16.74 -3.85 14.64
CA GLU A 26 16.61 -5.28 14.32
C GLU A 26 15.14 -5.71 14.25
N GLY A 27 14.81 -6.55 13.27
CA GLY A 27 13.45 -7.09 13.14
C GLY A 27 12.93 -7.80 14.41
N SER A 28 13.82 -8.45 15.17
CA SER A 28 13.49 -9.10 16.46
C SER A 28 12.95 -8.10 17.49
N SER A 29 13.54 -6.91 17.53
CA SER A 29 13.14 -5.84 18.45
C SER A 29 11.78 -5.25 18.04
N ILE A 30 11.54 -5.10 16.73
CA ILE A 30 10.23 -4.67 16.21
C ILE A 30 9.14 -5.70 16.52
N ALA A 31 9.42 -6.98 16.29
CA ALA A 31 8.47 -8.05 16.60
C ALA A 31 8.12 -8.07 18.10
N ALA A 32 9.13 -8.00 18.97
CA ALA A 32 8.95 -7.99 20.42
C ALA A 32 8.10 -6.80 20.91
N ALA A 33 8.30 -5.62 20.31
CA ALA A 33 7.57 -4.41 20.68
C ALA A 33 6.10 -4.41 20.20
N ASN A 34 5.80 -5.00 19.04
CA ASN A 34 4.52 -4.76 18.36
C ASN A 34 3.60 -5.98 18.32
N VAL A 35 4.11 -7.19 18.09
CA VAL A 35 3.26 -8.36 17.78
C VAL A 35 2.31 -8.68 18.93
N GLN A 36 2.83 -8.86 20.15
CA GLN A 36 1.99 -9.21 21.29
C GLN A 36 1.07 -8.05 21.71
N ALA A 37 1.50 -6.80 21.51
CA ALA A 37 0.67 -5.63 21.79
C ALA A 37 -0.56 -5.59 20.86
N LEU A 38 -0.36 -5.86 19.55
CA LEU A 38 -1.44 -5.94 18.58
C LEU A 38 -2.38 -7.12 18.85
N VAL A 39 -1.82 -8.29 19.20
CA VAL A 39 -2.60 -9.46 19.62
C VAL A 39 -3.48 -9.14 20.83
N THR A 40 -2.91 -8.53 21.87
CA THR A 40 -3.62 -8.18 23.12
C THR A 40 -4.69 -7.13 22.87
N ALA A 41 -4.44 -6.18 21.96
CA ALA A 41 -5.42 -5.18 21.54
C ALA A 41 -6.48 -5.70 20.58
N GLY A 42 -6.42 -6.98 20.16
CA GLY A 42 -7.34 -7.58 19.19
C GLY A 42 -7.21 -7.00 17.78
N LYS A 43 -6.06 -6.40 17.44
CA LYS A 43 -5.81 -5.74 16.16
C LYS A 43 -5.07 -6.67 15.21
N LYS A 44 -5.56 -6.77 13.98
CA LYS A 44 -4.88 -7.50 12.91
C LYS A 44 -3.74 -6.66 12.33
N TYR A 45 -2.78 -7.30 11.69
CA TYR A 45 -1.69 -6.57 11.05
C TYR A 45 -1.09 -7.25 9.83
N VAL A 46 -0.52 -6.42 8.97
CA VAL A 46 0.30 -6.78 7.81
C VAL A 46 1.73 -6.31 8.08
N ILE A 47 2.72 -7.09 7.66
CA ILE A 47 4.12 -6.65 7.64
C ILE A 47 4.45 -6.18 6.23
N SER A 48 4.77 -4.89 6.07
CA SER A 48 5.22 -4.33 4.80
C SER A 48 6.74 -4.21 4.74
N THR A 49 7.28 -4.43 3.55
CA THR A 49 8.72 -4.41 3.28
C THR A 49 9.06 -3.41 2.20
N GLY A 50 10.27 -2.87 2.22
CA GLY A 50 10.78 -1.96 1.19
C GLY A 50 10.42 -0.51 1.50
N GLY A 51 9.60 0.07 0.63
CA GLY A 51 9.25 1.48 0.66
C GLY A 51 10.36 2.41 0.11
N SER A 52 10.07 3.71 0.07
CA SER A 52 10.96 4.73 -0.50
C SER A 52 12.33 4.83 0.19
N ALA A 53 12.44 4.40 1.45
CA ALA A 53 13.66 4.49 2.26
C ALA A 53 14.64 3.31 2.04
N GLY A 54 14.27 2.27 1.29
CA GLY A 54 15.20 1.20 0.95
C GLY A 54 14.54 -0.03 0.35
N LYS A 55 15.32 -0.82 -0.39
CA LYS A 55 14.83 -2.06 -0.98
C LYS A 55 14.75 -3.20 0.04
N PHE A 56 13.83 -4.13 -0.23
CA PHE A 56 13.79 -5.43 0.41
C PHE A 56 14.06 -6.52 -0.63
N THR A 57 14.81 -7.55 -0.24
CA THR A 57 15.17 -8.70 -1.07
C THR A 57 14.89 -10.00 -0.32
N CYS A 58 14.65 -11.08 -1.05
CA CYS A 58 14.48 -12.39 -0.44
C CYS A 58 14.90 -13.53 -1.36
N GLY A 59 16.20 -13.87 -1.33
CA GLY A 59 16.82 -14.83 -2.22
C GLY A 59 16.67 -16.29 -1.79
N THR A 60 16.39 -16.57 -0.51
CA THR A 60 16.40 -17.94 0.03
C THR A 60 15.12 -18.33 0.74
N THR A 61 14.78 -19.62 0.73
CA THR A 61 13.54 -20.12 1.39
C THR A 61 13.73 -20.10 2.90
N ALA A 62 14.95 -20.38 3.39
CA ALA A 62 15.29 -20.29 4.80
C ALA A 62 15.16 -18.86 5.33
N GLY A 63 15.67 -17.85 4.60
CA GLY A 63 15.50 -16.44 4.95
C GLY A 63 14.04 -16.02 4.99
N PHE A 64 13.25 -16.47 4.00
CA PHE A 64 11.82 -16.20 3.97
C PHE A 64 11.09 -16.81 5.19
N ILE A 65 11.35 -18.08 5.51
CA ILE A 65 10.74 -18.73 6.68
C ILE A 65 11.14 -18.02 7.98
N ALA A 66 12.41 -17.62 8.11
CA ALA A 66 12.87 -16.86 9.27
C ALA A 66 12.16 -15.51 9.39
N PHE A 67 11.99 -14.78 8.28
CA PHE A 67 11.23 -13.54 8.22
C PHE A 67 9.78 -13.74 8.67
N VAL A 68 9.05 -14.67 8.06
CA VAL A 68 7.64 -14.91 8.41
C VAL A 68 7.49 -15.34 9.87
N SER A 69 8.33 -16.28 10.33
CA SER A 69 8.27 -16.82 11.70
C SER A 69 8.50 -15.75 12.76
N ARG A 70 9.30 -14.71 12.44
CA ARG A 70 9.59 -13.61 13.36
C ARG A 70 8.36 -12.80 13.72
N TYR A 71 7.44 -12.60 12.77
CA TYR A 71 6.26 -11.75 12.95
C TYR A 71 4.95 -12.52 13.05
N MET A 72 4.95 -13.83 12.79
CA MET A 72 3.75 -14.65 12.76
C MET A 72 3.03 -14.66 14.13
N SER A 73 1.71 -14.44 14.09
CA SER A 73 0.81 -14.63 15.22
C SER A 73 -0.61 -14.91 14.72
N ALA A 74 -1.56 -15.15 15.64
CA ALA A 74 -2.98 -15.27 15.30
C ALA A 74 -3.58 -13.99 14.67
N ASN A 75 -2.89 -12.85 14.76
CA ASN A 75 -3.34 -11.57 14.24
C ASN A 75 -2.57 -11.09 13.00
N MET A 76 -1.51 -11.79 12.59
CA MET A 76 -0.89 -11.51 11.30
C MET A 76 -1.80 -12.00 10.17
N ILE A 77 -2.19 -11.10 9.27
CA ILE A 77 -3.11 -11.39 8.17
C ILE A 77 -2.47 -11.27 6.80
N GLY A 78 -1.25 -10.74 6.69
CA GLY A 78 -0.58 -10.67 5.41
C GLY A 78 0.85 -10.16 5.43
N ILE A 79 1.46 -10.22 4.25
CA ILE A 79 2.73 -9.59 3.92
C ILE A 79 2.49 -8.67 2.73
N ASP A 80 3.06 -7.48 2.79
CA ASP A 80 3.03 -6.50 1.74
C ASP A 80 4.44 -6.24 1.19
N TRP A 81 4.60 -6.46 -0.11
CA TRP A 81 5.84 -6.20 -0.82
C TRP A 81 5.76 -4.81 -1.46
N ASP A 82 6.25 -3.78 -0.76
CA ASP A 82 6.34 -2.42 -1.29
C ASP A 82 7.61 -2.26 -2.13
N ILE A 83 7.46 -2.21 -3.45
CA ILE A 83 8.54 -2.28 -4.43
C ILE A 83 8.65 -0.94 -5.16
N GLU A 84 9.41 -0.02 -4.56
CA GLU A 84 9.59 1.34 -5.07
C GLU A 84 10.97 1.58 -5.70
N VAL A 85 12.04 1.13 -5.05
CA VAL A 85 13.40 1.60 -5.33
C VAL A 85 14.40 0.46 -5.45
N GLY A 86 14.96 0.26 -6.64
CA GLY A 86 16.25 -0.41 -6.81
C GLY A 86 16.24 -1.94 -6.80
N GLN A 87 15.08 -2.60 -6.75
CA GLN A 87 14.99 -4.03 -7.05
C GLN A 87 15.25 -4.29 -8.55
N THR A 88 16.12 -5.25 -8.82
CA THR A 88 16.35 -5.82 -10.15
C THR A 88 15.24 -6.83 -10.51
N GLN A 89 15.12 -7.18 -11.79
CA GLN A 89 14.16 -8.21 -12.22
C GLN A 89 14.35 -9.54 -11.46
N ALA A 90 15.60 -9.97 -11.25
CA ALA A 90 15.88 -11.21 -10.52
C ALA A 90 15.43 -11.16 -9.06
N GLU A 91 15.52 -9.99 -8.42
CA GLU A 91 15.04 -9.79 -7.04
C GLU A 91 13.51 -9.77 -6.98
N ILE A 92 12.83 -9.16 -7.96
CA ILE A 92 11.36 -9.20 -8.11
C ILE A 92 10.91 -10.65 -8.30
N ASP A 93 11.54 -11.39 -9.23
CA ASP A 93 11.22 -12.80 -9.49
C ASP A 93 11.43 -13.67 -8.25
N ALA A 94 12.47 -13.39 -7.45
CA ALA A 94 12.70 -14.06 -6.19
C ALA A 94 11.56 -13.80 -5.19
N ILE A 95 11.14 -12.55 -4.99
CA ILE A 95 10.01 -12.20 -4.11
C ILE A 95 8.71 -12.89 -4.57
N VAL A 96 8.42 -12.86 -5.87
CA VAL A 96 7.24 -13.53 -6.45
C VAL A 96 7.31 -15.04 -6.22
N LYS A 97 8.48 -15.66 -6.41
CA LYS A 97 8.70 -17.08 -6.11
C LYS A 97 8.46 -17.40 -4.64
N ARG A 98 9.00 -16.59 -3.72
CA ARG A 98 8.76 -16.76 -2.26
C ARG A 98 7.28 -16.63 -1.93
N THR A 99 6.59 -15.67 -2.52
CA THR A 99 5.15 -15.48 -2.34
C THR A 99 4.35 -16.71 -2.76
N LYS A 100 4.71 -17.34 -3.89
CA LYS A 100 4.08 -18.57 -4.36
C LYS A 100 4.31 -19.74 -3.40
N GLU A 101 5.52 -19.89 -2.87
CA GLU A 101 5.83 -20.90 -1.85
C GLU A 101 5.08 -20.63 -0.53
N ALA A 102 4.95 -19.35 -0.18
CA ALA A 102 4.25 -18.88 1.01
C ALA A 102 2.75 -19.16 0.96
N ALA A 103 2.10 -18.98 -0.19
CA ALA A 103 0.67 -19.22 -0.35
C ALA A 103 0.27 -20.67 -0.01
N THR A 104 1.17 -21.64 -0.21
CA THR A 104 0.97 -23.04 0.20
C THR A 104 1.23 -23.25 1.69
N SER A 105 2.28 -22.61 2.23
CA SER A 105 2.73 -22.84 3.61
C SER A 105 1.96 -22.02 4.65
N TYR A 106 1.40 -20.89 4.22
CA TYR A 106 0.67 -19.91 5.02
C TYR A 106 -0.62 -19.48 4.29
N PRO A 107 -1.55 -20.42 4.02
CA PRO A 107 -2.75 -20.15 3.22
C PRO A 107 -3.71 -19.13 3.86
N GLN A 108 -3.54 -18.85 5.15
CA GLN A 108 -4.28 -17.82 5.88
C GLN A 108 -3.79 -16.39 5.60
N LEU A 109 -2.60 -16.22 5.05
CA LEU A 109 -2.03 -14.90 4.78
C LEU A 109 -2.42 -14.40 3.39
N SER A 110 -2.74 -13.11 3.33
CA SER A 110 -2.83 -12.35 2.07
C SER A 110 -1.47 -11.79 1.70
N PHE A 111 -1.18 -11.75 0.39
CA PHE A 111 0.07 -11.20 -0.13
C PHE A 111 -0.24 -10.05 -1.07
N SER A 112 0.21 -8.84 -0.72
CA SER A 112 0.07 -7.67 -1.57
C SER A 112 1.40 -7.26 -2.19
N PHE A 113 1.34 -6.66 -3.36
CA PHE A 113 2.46 -6.00 -4.03
C PHE A 113 2.09 -4.53 -4.16
N THR A 114 2.70 -3.69 -3.33
CA THR A 114 2.51 -2.24 -3.36
C THR A 114 3.48 -1.64 -4.38
N ILE A 115 2.92 -0.89 -5.33
CA ILE A 115 3.67 -0.30 -6.44
C ILE A 115 3.15 1.10 -6.77
N ALA A 116 4.04 1.94 -7.31
CA ALA A 116 3.68 3.25 -7.83
C ALA A 116 2.77 3.16 -9.05
N THR A 117 1.92 4.17 -9.22
CA THR A 117 1.10 4.34 -10.42
C THR A 117 0.90 5.82 -10.72
N PHE A 118 0.65 6.17 -11.98
CA PHE A 118 -0.01 7.43 -12.30
C PHE A 118 -1.53 7.23 -12.38
N GLY A 119 -2.28 8.31 -12.16
CA GLY A 119 -3.75 8.32 -12.13
C GLY A 119 -4.42 8.69 -13.45
N ALA A 120 -3.67 8.74 -14.56
CA ALA A 120 -4.22 9.04 -15.87
C ALA A 120 -5.18 7.94 -16.35
N SER A 121 -6.21 8.35 -17.09
CA SER A 121 -7.16 7.42 -17.72
C SER A 121 -6.61 6.93 -19.04
N THR A 122 -6.01 5.75 -19.02
CA THR A 122 -5.43 5.12 -20.21
C THR A 122 -5.82 3.63 -20.29
N THR A 123 -5.82 3.11 -21.51
CA THR A 123 -5.90 1.67 -21.79
C THR A 123 -4.52 0.98 -21.75
N SER A 124 -3.44 1.76 -21.74
CA SER A 124 -2.07 1.27 -21.57
C SER A 124 -1.68 1.14 -20.09
N SER A 125 -0.50 0.59 -19.80
CA SER A 125 0.03 0.61 -18.44
C SER A 125 0.20 2.03 -17.90
N ASN A 126 -0.02 2.17 -16.59
CA ASN A 126 0.18 3.38 -15.85
C ASN A 126 1.06 3.17 -14.59
N LEU A 127 1.98 2.19 -14.61
CA LEU A 127 2.71 1.70 -13.44
C LEU A 127 4.22 2.03 -13.45
N GLY A 128 4.70 2.70 -14.51
CA GLY A 128 6.14 2.83 -14.76
C GLY A 128 6.85 1.49 -14.96
N ILE A 129 8.17 1.51 -15.15
CA ILE A 129 8.94 0.29 -15.50
C ILE A 129 8.93 -0.75 -14.36
N THR A 130 9.08 -0.31 -13.11
CA THR A 130 9.11 -1.20 -11.94
C THR A 130 7.76 -1.86 -11.71
N GLY A 131 6.66 -1.09 -11.69
CA GLY A 131 5.33 -1.65 -11.48
C GLY A 131 4.92 -2.58 -12.62
N ASP A 132 5.29 -2.26 -13.86
CA ASP A 132 5.15 -3.16 -15.01
C ASP A 132 5.83 -4.52 -14.79
N ALA A 133 7.08 -4.49 -14.33
CA ALA A 133 7.87 -5.69 -14.06
C ALA A 133 7.24 -6.55 -12.96
N VAL A 134 6.77 -5.92 -11.88
CA VAL A 134 6.11 -6.60 -10.77
C VAL A 134 4.81 -7.27 -11.23
N VAL A 135 3.90 -6.54 -11.87
CA VAL A 135 2.62 -7.11 -12.31
C VAL A 135 2.84 -8.25 -13.31
N LYS A 136 3.77 -8.09 -14.28
CA LYS A 136 4.10 -9.16 -15.22
C LYS A 136 4.67 -10.40 -14.53
N ALA A 137 5.56 -10.23 -13.56
CA ALA A 137 6.13 -11.34 -12.80
C ALA A 137 5.07 -12.08 -11.96
N VAL A 138 4.20 -11.34 -11.25
CA VAL A 138 3.09 -11.91 -10.47
C VAL A 138 2.16 -12.74 -11.34
N LEU A 139 1.74 -12.20 -12.48
CA LEU A 139 0.84 -12.88 -13.41
C LEU A 139 1.51 -14.09 -14.07
N ALA A 140 2.76 -13.96 -14.52
CA ALA A 140 3.52 -15.05 -15.14
C ALA A 140 3.77 -16.22 -14.17
N ALA A 141 3.91 -15.95 -12.87
CA ALA A 141 4.06 -16.99 -11.86
C ALA A 141 2.76 -17.77 -11.57
N GLY A 142 1.62 -17.31 -12.07
CA GLY A 142 0.32 -17.94 -11.87
C GLY A 142 -0.13 -17.92 -10.40
N LEU A 143 0.21 -16.85 -9.67
CA LEU A 143 -0.29 -16.66 -8.31
C LEU A 143 -1.82 -16.55 -8.34
N THR A 144 -2.48 -17.36 -7.51
CA THR A 144 -3.94 -17.30 -7.37
C THR A 144 -4.37 -16.45 -6.18
N ASN A 145 -3.52 -16.30 -5.16
CA ASN A 145 -3.77 -15.45 -4.01
C ASN A 145 -2.78 -14.30 -3.93
N TYR A 146 -3.10 -13.18 -4.59
CA TYR A 146 -2.34 -11.94 -4.56
C TYR A 146 -3.28 -10.73 -4.50
N ILE A 147 -2.71 -9.57 -4.17
CA ILE A 147 -3.32 -8.25 -4.31
C ILE A 147 -2.28 -7.34 -4.97
N ILE A 148 -2.66 -6.57 -5.98
CA ILE A 148 -1.86 -5.44 -6.46
C ILE A 148 -2.38 -4.20 -5.77
N ASN A 149 -1.56 -3.60 -4.91
CA ASN A 149 -1.90 -2.40 -4.17
C ASN A 149 -1.26 -1.19 -4.87
N LEU A 150 -2.07 -0.27 -5.36
CA LEU A 150 -1.58 0.89 -6.09
C LEU A 150 -1.40 2.07 -5.14
N MET A 151 -0.19 2.63 -5.09
CA MET A 151 0.07 3.92 -4.47
C MET A 151 -0.53 5.02 -5.35
N VAL A 152 -1.75 5.43 -5.03
CA VAL A 152 -2.54 6.43 -5.76
C VAL A 152 -2.24 7.82 -5.20
N MET A 153 -0.98 8.20 -5.35
CA MET A 153 -0.34 9.37 -4.76
C MET A 153 0.77 9.88 -5.68
N ASP A 154 1.18 11.14 -5.49
CA ASP A 154 2.38 11.71 -6.11
C ASP A 154 2.48 11.52 -7.63
N TYR A 155 1.37 11.78 -8.32
CA TYR A 155 1.23 11.59 -9.77
C TYR A 155 2.15 12.51 -10.59
N GLY A 156 2.66 13.58 -9.98
CA GLY A 156 3.39 14.64 -10.65
C GLY A 156 2.53 15.87 -10.89
N GLY A 157 3.08 16.83 -11.65
CA GLY A 157 2.39 18.07 -11.97
C GLY A 157 1.08 17.82 -12.74
N PRO A 158 0.02 18.62 -12.53
CA PRO A 158 -1.28 18.39 -13.15
C PRO A 158 -1.17 18.32 -14.68
N SER A 159 -1.54 17.16 -15.22
CA SER A 159 -1.63 16.90 -16.65
C SER A 159 -2.51 15.66 -16.85
N SER A 160 -3.31 15.65 -17.91
CA SER A 160 -4.12 14.48 -18.28
C SER A 160 -3.28 13.23 -18.59
N SER A 161 -1.96 13.40 -18.80
CA SER A 161 -1.02 12.29 -18.99
C SER A 161 -0.63 11.58 -17.70
N VAL A 162 -0.84 12.19 -16.53
CA VAL A 162 -0.45 11.62 -15.24
C VAL A 162 -1.58 11.51 -14.22
N CYS A 163 -2.65 12.29 -14.36
CA CYS A 163 -3.80 12.22 -13.46
C CYS A 163 -5.10 12.58 -14.18
N THR A 164 -6.23 12.32 -13.52
CA THR A 164 -7.52 12.86 -13.93
C THR A 164 -7.60 14.30 -13.44
N LEU A 165 -7.84 15.26 -14.34
CA LEU A 165 -7.96 16.67 -14.00
C LEU A 165 -9.37 17.00 -13.49
N GLY A 166 -9.44 17.74 -12.39
CA GLY A 166 -10.66 18.36 -11.89
C GLY A 166 -11.01 19.64 -12.65
N SER A 167 -12.12 20.27 -12.25
CA SER A 167 -12.57 21.54 -12.86
C SER A 167 -11.66 22.74 -12.60
N ASP A 168 -10.70 22.60 -11.68
CA ASP A 168 -9.69 23.60 -11.31
C ASP A 168 -8.32 23.33 -11.97
N ASP A 169 -8.28 22.46 -12.99
CA ASP A 169 -7.07 22.00 -13.68
C ASP A 169 -6.01 21.39 -12.74
N GLN A 170 -6.39 20.99 -11.53
CA GLN A 170 -5.56 20.20 -10.62
C GLN A 170 -5.89 18.71 -10.74
N CYS A 171 -5.01 17.85 -10.22
CA CYS A 171 -5.33 16.43 -10.13
C CYS A 171 -6.49 16.22 -9.14
N ASP A 172 -7.60 15.66 -9.61
CA ASP A 172 -8.65 15.10 -8.76
C ASP A 172 -8.12 13.76 -8.21
N MET A 173 -7.76 13.73 -6.94
CA MET A 173 -7.06 12.58 -6.36
C MET A 173 -7.97 11.34 -6.27
N GLY A 174 -9.24 11.52 -5.90
CA GLY A 174 -10.21 10.43 -5.84
C GLY A 174 -10.52 9.84 -7.23
N ALA A 175 -10.75 10.69 -8.23
CA ALA A 175 -11.00 10.24 -9.60
C ALA A 175 -9.76 9.60 -10.24
N SER A 176 -8.57 10.16 -9.97
CA SER A 176 -7.29 9.59 -10.40
C SER A 176 -7.04 8.20 -9.82
N ALA A 177 -7.40 7.97 -8.55
CA ALA A 177 -7.30 6.66 -7.92
C ALA A 177 -8.22 5.62 -8.59
N ALA A 178 -9.47 5.99 -8.87
CA ALA A 178 -10.40 5.14 -9.61
C ALA A 178 -9.90 4.84 -11.03
N SER A 179 -9.32 5.84 -11.70
CA SER A 179 -8.72 5.71 -13.02
C SER A 179 -7.55 4.72 -13.03
N ALA A 180 -6.64 4.83 -12.06
CA ALA A 180 -5.52 3.89 -11.91
C ALA A 180 -5.98 2.43 -11.78
N ALA A 181 -7.01 2.15 -10.97
CA ALA A 181 -7.58 0.79 -10.87
C ALA A 181 -8.18 0.30 -12.19
N ASN A 182 -8.90 1.15 -12.93
CA ASN A 182 -9.46 0.81 -14.23
C ASN A 182 -8.35 0.53 -15.27
N SER A 183 -7.28 1.34 -15.27
CA SER A 183 -6.13 1.15 -16.17
C SER A 183 -5.39 -0.14 -15.88
N LEU A 184 -5.15 -0.48 -14.59
CA LEU A 184 -4.56 -1.75 -14.21
C LEU A 184 -5.42 -2.94 -14.68
N ASN A 185 -6.74 -2.88 -14.48
CA ASN A 185 -7.66 -3.90 -14.95
C ASN A 185 -7.65 -4.03 -16.48
N THR A 186 -7.67 -2.92 -17.22
CA THR A 186 -7.71 -2.91 -18.68
C THR A 186 -6.40 -3.39 -19.30
N ALA A 187 -5.27 -2.91 -18.79
CA ALA A 187 -3.95 -3.19 -19.36
C ALA A 187 -3.44 -4.60 -19.04
N TYR A 188 -3.78 -5.14 -17.86
CA TYR A 188 -3.23 -6.40 -17.36
C TYR A 188 -4.27 -7.48 -17.05
N GLY A 189 -5.57 -7.16 -17.08
CA GLY A 189 -6.63 -8.10 -16.72
C GLY A 189 -6.71 -8.41 -15.22
N VAL A 190 -6.03 -7.63 -14.35
CA VAL A 190 -6.09 -7.84 -12.90
C VAL A 190 -7.53 -7.55 -12.42
N PRO A 191 -8.24 -8.54 -11.84
CA PRO A 191 -9.62 -8.34 -11.39
C PRO A 191 -9.71 -7.29 -10.28
N PHE A 192 -10.81 -6.52 -10.21
CA PHE A 192 -10.99 -5.49 -9.19
C PHE A 192 -10.87 -6.03 -7.75
N ASN A 193 -11.37 -7.23 -7.47
CA ASN A 193 -11.20 -7.90 -6.16
C ASN A 193 -9.77 -8.39 -5.85
N ARG A 194 -8.81 -8.06 -6.72
CA ARG A 194 -7.37 -8.26 -6.55
C ARG A 194 -6.61 -6.93 -6.57
N ILE A 195 -7.32 -5.80 -6.56
CA ILE A 195 -6.74 -4.45 -6.56
C ILE A 195 -7.04 -3.81 -5.20
N ALA A 196 -6.01 -3.26 -4.56
CA ALA A 196 -6.15 -2.35 -3.44
C ALA A 196 -5.60 -0.97 -3.83
N LEU A 197 -6.05 0.07 -3.14
CA LEU A 197 -5.63 1.45 -3.40
C LEU A 197 -5.11 2.08 -2.10
N THR A 198 -3.96 2.76 -2.19
CA THR A 198 -3.32 3.46 -1.07
C THR A 198 -3.07 4.91 -1.47
N PRO A 199 -3.96 5.85 -1.11
CA PRO A 199 -3.64 7.28 -1.18
C PRO A 199 -2.67 7.71 -0.09
N MET A 200 -2.02 8.85 -0.33
CA MET A 200 -1.37 9.62 0.72
C MET A 200 -2.35 10.70 1.18
N ILE A 201 -2.70 10.74 2.47
CA ILE A 201 -3.72 11.67 2.97
C ILE A 201 -3.21 13.11 3.01
N GLY A 202 -4.08 14.08 2.75
CA GLY A 202 -3.72 15.50 2.78
C GLY A 202 -2.64 15.86 1.75
N GLY A 203 -1.67 16.70 2.14
CA GLY A 203 -0.59 17.15 1.24
C GLY A 203 0.39 16.03 0.92
N ASN A 204 0.69 15.87 -0.37
CA ASN A 204 1.65 14.92 -0.91
C ASN A 204 3.06 15.52 -1.07
N ASP A 205 4.04 14.73 -1.50
CA ASP A 205 5.38 15.23 -1.85
C ASP A 205 5.30 16.17 -3.07
N VAL A 206 4.42 15.84 -4.03
CA VAL A 206 4.01 16.76 -5.10
C VAL A 206 3.00 17.77 -4.53
N VAL A 207 3.43 19.02 -4.33
CA VAL A 207 2.64 20.07 -3.63
C VAL A 207 1.25 20.33 -4.20
N SER A 208 1.04 20.15 -5.52
CA SER A 208 -0.28 20.32 -6.15
C SER A 208 -1.22 19.13 -5.94
N ASN A 209 -0.72 18.00 -5.45
CA ASN A 209 -1.50 16.81 -5.15
C ASN A 209 -1.92 16.89 -3.68
N VAL A 210 -3.22 17.02 -3.43
CA VAL A 210 -3.77 17.09 -2.06
C VAL A 210 -4.97 16.18 -1.98
N PHE A 211 -4.85 15.07 -1.26
CA PHE A 211 -5.95 14.15 -1.01
C PHE A 211 -6.84 14.68 0.12
N LYS A 212 -8.05 15.13 -0.23
CA LYS A 212 -8.99 15.81 0.66
C LYS A 212 -9.99 14.80 1.27
N LEU A 213 -10.76 15.25 2.25
CA LEU A 213 -11.85 14.42 2.82
C LEU A 213 -12.93 14.06 1.78
N ALA A 214 -13.15 14.92 0.77
CA ALA A 214 -14.04 14.59 -0.34
C ALA A 214 -13.52 13.40 -1.16
N ASP A 215 -12.20 13.27 -1.34
CA ASP A 215 -11.60 12.14 -2.05
C ASP A 215 -11.77 10.82 -1.30
N VAL A 216 -11.84 10.85 0.05
CA VAL A 216 -12.23 9.67 0.85
C VAL A 216 -13.59 9.14 0.43
N THR A 217 -14.55 10.04 0.19
CA THR A 217 -15.90 9.66 -0.27
C THR A 217 -15.83 9.02 -1.65
N THR A 218 -15.21 9.70 -2.62
CA THR A 218 -15.07 9.19 -4.00
C THR A 218 -14.37 7.82 -4.04
N LEU A 219 -13.25 7.70 -3.33
CA LEU A 219 -12.46 6.47 -3.31
C LEU A 219 -13.19 5.33 -2.61
N SER A 220 -13.84 5.60 -1.47
CA SER A 220 -14.56 4.56 -0.73
C SER A 220 -15.77 4.05 -1.50
N ASP A 221 -16.56 4.96 -2.09
CA ASP A 221 -17.75 4.60 -2.87
C ASP A 221 -17.35 3.80 -4.12
N TYR A 222 -16.25 4.18 -4.80
CA TYR A 222 -15.67 3.41 -5.90
C TYR A 222 -15.21 2.02 -5.42
N ALA A 223 -14.48 1.96 -4.31
CA ALA A 223 -13.94 0.71 -3.76
C ALA A 223 -15.05 -0.29 -3.44
N SER A 224 -16.11 0.15 -2.76
CA SER A 224 -17.27 -0.68 -2.46
C SER A 224 -18.03 -1.10 -3.73
N THR A 225 -18.24 -0.18 -4.67
CA THR A 225 -18.99 -0.45 -5.91
C THR A 225 -18.28 -1.46 -6.81
N LYS A 226 -16.94 -1.37 -6.91
CA LYS A 226 -16.13 -2.29 -7.73
C LYS A 226 -15.74 -3.58 -7.00
N GLY A 227 -15.95 -3.64 -5.68
CA GLY A 227 -15.51 -4.76 -4.86
C GLY A 227 -13.99 -4.88 -4.83
N LEU A 228 -13.30 -3.76 -4.58
CA LEU A 228 -11.85 -3.76 -4.42
C LEU A 228 -11.41 -4.63 -3.23
N ALA A 229 -10.18 -5.14 -3.29
CA ALA A 229 -9.60 -5.96 -2.23
C ALA A 229 -9.37 -5.18 -0.92
N GLY A 230 -9.17 -3.86 -1.01
CA GLY A 230 -8.98 -3.02 0.16
C GLY A 230 -8.62 -1.57 -0.19
N VAL A 231 -8.68 -0.71 0.83
CA VAL A 231 -8.12 0.64 0.80
C VAL A 231 -7.21 0.79 2.01
N HIS A 232 -6.00 1.28 1.78
CA HIS A 232 -5.06 1.67 2.83
C HIS A 232 -4.78 3.16 2.70
N PHE A 233 -3.97 3.75 3.58
CA PHE A 233 -3.47 5.10 3.33
C PHE A 233 -2.10 5.33 3.98
N TRP A 234 -1.34 6.25 3.39
CA TRP A 234 -0.09 6.75 3.96
C TRP A 234 -0.32 8.10 4.64
N SER A 235 -0.24 8.21 5.97
CA SER A 235 -0.10 7.13 6.96
C SER A 235 -0.84 7.49 8.24
N PHE A 236 -0.98 6.52 9.16
CA PHE A 236 -1.68 6.72 10.43
C PHE A 236 -1.10 7.87 11.25
N ASP A 237 0.24 7.97 11.35
CA ASP A 237 0.92 9.04 12.11
C ASP A 237 0.76 10.43 11.47
N ARG A 238 0.38 10.48 10.18
CA ARG A 238 0.06 11.71 9.46
C ARG A 238 -1.34 12.21 9.74
N ASP A 239 -2.24 11.42 10.32
CA ASP A 239 -3.66 11.76 10.42
C ASP A 239 -3.96 12.73 11.58
N ARG A 240 -3.37 13.91 11.49
CA ARG A 240 -3.56 15.05 12.38
C ARG A 240 -3.21 16.34 11.62
N ASP A 241 -3.93 17.40 11.93
CA ASP A 241 -3.73 18.68 11.25
C ASP A 241 -2.38 19.32 11.55
N CYS A 242 -1.88 20.01 10.53
CA CYS A 242 -0.78 20.97 10.57
C CYS A 242 -0.93 21.91 9.36
N PRO A 243 -0.16 23.02 9.28
CA PRO A 243 -0.27 23.97 8.18
C PRO A 243 -0.22 23.31 6.81
N VAL A 244 -0.99 23.88 5.86
CA VAL A 244 -1.01 23.40 4.48
C VAL A 244 0.39 23.44 3.88
N GLY A 245 0.79 22.35 3.21
CA GLY A 245 2.14 22.22 2.67
C GLY A 245 2.40 20.84 2.06
N PRO A 246 3.66 20.55 1.72
CA PRO A 246 4.05 19.22 1.24
C PRO A 246 3.88 18.16 2.34
N ALA A 247 4.10 16.91 1.94
CA ALA A 247 4.22 15.76 2.82
C ALA A 247 5.00 16.06 4.11
N ASN A 248 4.44 15.65 5.24
CA ASN A 248 5.09 15.62 6.53
C ASN A 248 4.88 14.25 7.16
N ALA A 249 5.90 13.67 7.79
CA ALA A 249 5.83 12.34 8.39
C ALA A 249 4.89 12.24 9.61
N THR A 250 4.51 13.37 10.21
CA THR A 250 3.80 13.43 11.50
C THR A 250 2.49 14.21 11.46
N CYS A 251 2.07 14.70 10.28
CA CYS A 251 0.82 15.42 10.10
C CYS A 251 0.38 15.45 8.62
N ASN A 252 -0.87 15.83 8.38
CA ASN A 252 -1.53 15.66 7.09
C ASN A 252 -1.25 16.80 6.10
N SER A 253 -0.70 17.93 6.55
CA SER A 253 -0.47 19.13 5.72
C SER A 253 -1.71 19.59 4.92
N TYR A 254 -2.92 19.35 5.46
CA TYR A 254 -4.22 19.73 4.89
C TYR A 254 -4.99 20.69 5.80
N ASN A 255 -4.75 20.62 7.12
CA ASN A 255 -5.27 21.55 8.14
C ASN A 255 -6.81 21.66 8.22
N GLN A 256 -7.54 20.65 7.76
CA GLN A 256 -9.01 20.64 7.73
C GLN A 256 -9.63 19.32 8.19
N ALA A 257 -8.82 18.28 8.46
CA ALA A 257 -9.34 16.96 8.80
C ALA A 257 -9.48 16.74 10.32
N GLY A 258 -8.74 17.49 11.14
CA GLY A 258 -8.61 17.24 12.57
C GLY A 258 -7.72 16.05 12.88
N THR A 259 -7.73 15.63 14.15
CA THR A 259 -7.05 14.41 14.59
C THR A 259 -7.88 13.18 14.23
N LEU A 260 -7.26 12.23 13.54
CA LEU A 260 -7.87 11.00 13.02
C LEU A 260 -9.01 11.23 12.02
N GLY A 261 -9.02 12.38 11.34
CA GLY A 261 -10.08 12.78 10.41
C GLY A 261 -10.23 11.83 9.24
N PHE A 262 -9.11 11.47 8.60
CA PHE A 262 -9.12 10.55 7.46
C PHE A 262 -9.45 9.12 7.90
N THR A 263 -8.86 8.65 8.99
CA THR A 263 -9.13 7.34 9.60
C THR A 263 -10.62 7.18 9.86
N ASN A 264 -11.23 8.14 10.55
CA ASN A 264 -12.65 8.09 10.88
C ASN A 264 -13.52 8.16 9.63
N ALA A 265 -13.14 8.98 8.64
CA ALA A 265 -13.86 9.08 7.38
C ALA A 265 -13.86 7.74 6.61
N PHE A 266 -12.71 7.10 6.43
CA PHE A 266 -12.63 5.78 5.79
C PHE A 266 -13.40 4.71 6.55
N VAL A 267 -13.21 4.62 7.88
CA VAL A 267 -13.92 3.65 8.73
C VAL A 267 -15.43 3.84 8.67
N SER A 268 -15.92 5.09 8.63
CA SER A 268 -17.36 5.36 8.54
C SER A 268 -18.00 4.88 7.23
N ARG A 269 -17.20 4.83 6.16
CA ARG A 269 -17.65 4.49 4.80
C ARG A 269 -17.49 3.00 4.47
N LEU A 270 -16.34 2.43 4.84
CA LEU A 270 -15.97 1.05 4.49
C LEU A 270 -16.20 0.06 5.65
N GLY A 271 -16.47 0.57 6.85
CA GLY A 271 -16.58 -0.23 8.06
C GLY A 271 -15.22 -0.56 8.69
N SER A 272 -15.26 -1.41 9.72
CA SER A 272 -14.08 -1.97 10.34
C SER A 272 -13.65 -3.22 9.57
N ALA A 273 -12.63 -3.09 8.72
CA ALA A 273 -11.89 -4.23 8.17
C ALA A 273 -10.53 -4.37 8.88
#